data_AF-A0A5E4YLF5-F1
#
_entry.id   AF-A0A5E4YLF5-F1
#
_cell.length_a   1.000
_cell.length_b   1.000
_cell.length_c   1.000
_cell.angle_alpha   90.00
_cell.angle_beta   90.00
_cell.angle_gamma   90.00
#
_symmetry.space_group_name_H-M   'P 1'
#
loop_
_entity.id
_entity.type
_entity.pdbx_description
1 polymer ?
#
loop_
_entity_poly.entity_id
_entity_poly.type
_entity_poly.pdbx_seq_one_letter_code
_entity_poly.pdbx_strand_id
1 'polypeptide(L)'
;MHHAGPSATLPSSNLPSSIGQPSREDMPAPHGGRSATTPGEMGAALACARQQTPIASVPDSPATRAASIRHVGCHSDGVGLRTFAIDFNARRIKVRFDLEYGAWFAASRQALQYFHADAQGMWHARCPPARQERLSLDAQCDLLTALGYHHAIQAPVVPPDEVRRAIPRVVHQLWIDETVPDGVVERLRHNACQLRQSSPSYALCFHVLCEKENFTAIARRIREEAPDVVVRCVRRSQWFKAFVSGQGWHQFLEAKRWAPRFVQYDVLRYPLLLRHGGILLDITDPLRPGGVTLPERMAQGDVFFSRMVDPFRAGQHADMDVGCMASLPGNPTVGRVIESSFQNWRNLGYHPNISQALAESPGDVTPVYQEHLSAISGPRMVTNAVCEARATLRIILDLYEAAEDGIVLSESWKARFADAMQYYFPFDGVLQAHVSANMRREVTPGQARTRPETRPPV
;
A
#
# COMPACT_ATOMS: atom_id res chain seq x y z
N MET A 1 -29.76 -45.93 17.64
CA MET A 1 -29.35 -45.89 19.06
C MET A 1 -28.66 -44.55 19.28
N HIS A 2 -29.38 -43.51 19.74
CA HIS A 2 -29.55 -43.11 21.17
C HIS A 2 -28.18 -42.88 21.84
N HIS A 3 -27.80 -41.76 22.46
CA HIS A 3 -28.48 -40.66 23.17
C HIS A 3 -27.51 -39.45 23.27
N ALA A 4 -27.98 -38.19 23.13
CA ALA A 4 -28.21 -37.17 24.17
C ALA A 4 -27.00 -36.31 24.63
N GLY A 5 -27.19 -34.98 24.64
CA GLY A 5 -26.39 -33.99 25.42
C GLY A 5 -26.75 -34.04 26.93
N PRO A 6 -26.59 -32.98 27.77
CA PRO A 6 -26.43 -31.55 27.44
C PRO A 6 -25.50 -30.74 28.42
N SER A 7 -25.56 -29.40 28.32
CA SER A 7 -25.61 -28.40 29.41
C SER A 7 -24.54 -27.31 29.47
N ALA A 8 -25.06 -26.10 29.65
CA ALA A 8 -24.42 -24.80 29.77
C ALA A 8 -24.24 -24.37 31.23
N THR A 9 -23.33 -23.42 31.48
CA THR A 9 -23.34 -22.57 32.68
C THR A 9 -22.64 -21.23 32.42
N LEU A 10 -23.38 -20.14 32.62
CA LEU A 10 -22.89 -18.77 32.88
C LEU A 10 -22.66 -18.58 34.39
N PRO A 11 -21.84 -17.60 34.80
CA PRO A 11 -22.40 -16.57 35.69
C PRO A 11 -21.89 -15.12 35.46
N SER A 12 -22.87 -14.21 35.42
CA SER A 12 -23.04 -12.96 36.20
C SER A 12 -21.85 -12.05 36.61
N SER A 13 -21.94 -10.81 36.12
CA SER A 13 -21.90 -9.49 36.80
C SER A 13 -20.85 -9.18 37.87
N ASN A 14 -20.16 -8.03 37.72
CA ASN A 14 -20.08 -6.98 38.76
C ASN A 14 -19.48 -5.67 38.22
N LEU A 15 -20.27 -4.59 38.29
CA LEU A 15 -19.83 -3.19 38.33
C LEU A 15 -19.68 -2.79 39.81
N PRO A 16 -18.83 -1.79 40.12
CA PRO A 16 -19.42 -0.59 40.72
C PRO A 16 -18.81 0.73 40.27
N SER A 17 -19.65 1.76 40.46
CA SER A 17 -19.54 3.18 40.17
C SER A 17 -18.79 3.98 41.26
N SER A 18 -18.15 5.10 40.89
CA SER A 18 -18.14 6.40 41.62
C SER A 18 -17.22 7.38 40.86
N ILE A 19 -17.71 8.46 40.23
CA ILE A 19 -18.03 9.80 40.78
C ILE A 19 -16.87 10.43 41.59
N GLY A 20 -16.31 11.52 41.05
CA GLY A 20 -15.42 12.45 41.76
C GLY A 20 -14.77 13.50 40.83
N GLN A 21 -15.42 14.65 40.64
CA GLN A 21 -14.81 15.95 40.26
C GLN A 21 -14.81 16.87 41.52
N PRO A 22 -14.32 18.13 41.49
CA PRO A 22 -12.98 18.63 41.18
C PRO A 22 -12.48 19.64 42.26
N SER A 23 -11.18 19.97 42.29
CA SER A 23 -10.62 21.14 43.00
C SER A 23 -9.51 21.72 42.10
N ARG A 24 -9.61 22.90 41.49
CA ARG A 24 -9.58 24.30 41.96
C ARG A 24 -8.26 24.71 42.66
N GLU A 25 -7.74 25.85 42.20
CA GLU A 25 -6.63 26.69 42.74
C GLU A 25 -5.22 26.14 42.41
N ASP A 26 -4.31 26.85 41.75
CA ASP A 26 -3.79 28.19 42.08
C ASP A 26 -3.27 28.99 40.87
N MET A 27 -3.41 30.31 40.99
CA MET A 27 -2.66 31.32 40.27
C MET A 27 -1.48 31.78 41.15
N PRO A 28 -0.34 32.24 40.57
CA PRO A 28 -0.11 33.68 40.60
C PRO A 28 0.64 34.25 39.36
N ALA A 29 0.48 35.56 39.17
CA ALA A 29 1.27 36.44 38.30
C ALA A 29 2.16 37.34 39.20
N PRO A 30 2.84 38.42 38.74
CA PRO A 30 3.47 38.75 37.45
C PRO A 30 4.90 39.35 37.61
N HIS A 31 5.72 39.35 36.56
CA HIS A 31 6.76 40.36 36.27
C HIS A 31 6.95 40.35 34.74
N GLY A 32 6.97 41.41 33.95
CA GLY A 32 7.49 42.77 34.14
C GLY A 32 8.56 42.99 33.07
N GLY A 33 8.27 43.73 32.00
CA GLY A 33 9.26 43.99 30.94
C GLY A 33 8.71 44.67 29.70
N ARG A 34 8.70 46.01 29.72
CA ARG A 34 8.48 46.87 28.54
C ARG A 34 9.67 46.78 27.58
N SER A 35 9.41 46.75 26.27
CA SER A 35 10.14 47.62 25.34
C SER A 35 9.30 47.88 24.09
N ALA A 36 9.31 49.13 23.68
CA ALA A 36 8.51 49.69 22.60
C ALA A 36 9.30 49.68 21.29
N THR A 37 8.62 49.31 20.20
CA THR A 37 8.95 49.78 18.84
C THR A 37 7.67 50.22 18.14
N THR A 38 7.82 51.32 17.42
CA THR A 38 6.82 52.25 16.91
C THR A 38 5.96 51.66 15.77
N PRO A 39 4.76 52.23 15.53
CA PRO A 39 3.75 51.70 14.63
C PRO A 39 3.90 52.28 13.22
N GLY A 40 3.97 51.41 12.21
CA GLY A 40 3.95 51.81 10.82
C GLY A 40 3.55 50.64 9.93
N GLU A 41 2.42 50.81 9.24
CA GLU A 41 2.07 50.07 8.00
C GLU A 41 1.66 48.59 8.06
N MET A 42 1.10 48.14 9.18
CA MET A 42 0.41 46.81 9.25
C MET A 42 -1.03 46.89 9.80
N GLY A 43 -1.63 48.08 9.82
CA GLY A 43 -2.97 48.34 10.35
C GLY A 43 -4.13 48.33 9.33
N ALA A 44 -3.86 48.29 8.02
CA ALA A 44 -4.91 48.46 7.00
C ALA A 44 -5.47 47.13 6.45
N ALA A 45 -4.78 46.00 6.61
CA ALA A 45 -5.26 44.69 6.14
C ALA A 45 -6.06 43.88 7.19
N LEU A 46 -6.11 44.36 8.44
CA LEU A 46 -6.76 43.68 9.59
C LEU A 46 -8.03 44.38 10.09
N ALA A 47 -8.43 45.50 9.49
CA ALA A 47 -9.72 46.15 9.78
C ALA A 47 -10.89 45.59 8.95
N CYS A 48 -10.62 44.83 7.87
CA CYS A 48 -11.67 44.21 7.04
C CYS A 48 -12.30 42.94 7.67
N ALA A 49 -11.76 42.42 8.78
CA ALA A 49 -12.28 41.22 9.45
C ALA A 49 -13.29 41.51 10.58
N ARG A 50 -13.63 42.79 10.84
CA ARG A 50 -14.62 43.20 11.85
C ARG A 50 -15.96 43.65 11.30
N GLN A 51 -16.15 43.59 9.98
CA GLN A 51 -17.49 43.57 9.39
C GLN A 51 -17.79 42.13 8.98
N GLN A 52 -18.12 41.29 9.97
CA GLN A 52 -18.94 40.13 9.68
C GLN A 52 -20.28 40.67 9.20
N THR A 53 -20.44 40.76 7.88
CA THR A 53 -21.75 40.56 7.29
C THR A 53 -22.32 39.28 7.93
N PRO A 54 -23.61 39.24 8.28
CA PRO A 54 -24.21 38.01 8.77
C PRO A 54 -23.81 36.92 7.78
N ILE A 55 -23.14 35.86 8.25
CA ILE A 55 -22.93 34.65 7.46
C ILE A 55 -24.35 34.17 7.18
N ALA A 56 -24.92 34.62 6.07
CA ALA A 56 -26.21 34.15 5.63
C ALA A 56 -26.02 32.64 5.45
N SER A 57 -26.72 31.87 6.27
CA SER A 57 -26.82 30.43 6.11
C SER A 57 -27.51 30.20 4.78
N VAL A 58 -26.73 30.10 3.69
CA VAL A 58 -27.25 29.58 2.43
C VAL A 58 -27.68 28.14 2.73
N PRO A 59 -28.93 27.76 2.44
CA PRO A 59 -29.39 26.40 2.71
C PRO A 59 -28.51 25.40 1.95
N ASP A 60 -27.99 24.44 2.68
CA ASP A 60 -27.17 23.33 2.19
C ASP A 60 -28.06 22.35 1.41
N SER A 61 -28.41 22.74 0.18
CA SER A 61 -29.28 21.96 -0.70
C SER A 61 -28.46 20.95 -1.53
N PRO A 62 -29.07 19.84 -2.00
CA PRO A 62 -28.42 18.93 -2.94
C PRO A 62 -27.85 19.63 -4.19
N ALA A 63 -28.51 20.68 -4.67
CA ALA A 63 -28.04 21.47 -5.82
C ALA A 63 -26.76 22.25 -5.51
N THR A 64 -26.66 22.82 -4.30
CA THR A 64 -25.46 23.52 -3.80
C THR A 64 -24.27 22.57 -3.68
N ARG A 65 -24.50 21.33 -3.20
CA ARG A 65 -23.47 20.29 -3.12
C ARG A 65 -22.98 19.84 -4.50
N ALA A 66 -23.90 19.59 -5.42
CA ALA A 66 -23.57 19.23 -6.80
C ALA A 66 -22.83 20.35 -7.56
N ALA A 67 -23.12 21.62 -7.26
CA ALA A 67 -22.33 22.75 -7.76
C ALA A 67 -20.92 22.74 -7.15
N SER A 68 -20.81 22.56 -5.83
CA SER A 68 -19.52 22.52 -5.12
C SER A 68 -18.55 21.47 -5.66
N ILE A 69 -19.03 20.27 -6.00
CA ILE A 69 -18.17 19.23 -6.60
C ILE A 69 -17.63 19.66 -7.98
N ARG A 70 -18.47 20.30 -8.81
CA ARG A 70 -18.08 20.73 -10.17
C ARG A 70 -17.06 21.87 -10.20
N HIS A 71 -16.99 22.66 -9.13
CA HIS A 71 -16.18 23.89 -9.07
C HIS A 71 -14.89 23.76 -8.24
N VAL A 72 -14.57 22.57 -7.73
CA VAL A 72 -13.26 22.30 -7.12
C VAL A 72 -12.25 21.97 -8.20
N GLY A 73 -11.10 22.65 -8.15
CA GLY A 73 -9.95 22.29 -8.97
C GLY A 73 -9.16 21.16 -8.33
N CYS A 74 -8.90 20.09 -9.09
CA CYS A 74 -7.92 19.08 -8.75
C CYS A 74 -6.56 19.48 -9.33
N HIS A 75 -5.49 19.44 -8.53
CA HIS A 75 -4.13 19.63 -9.03
C HIS A 75 -3.17 18.57 -8.49
N SER A 76 -2.28 18.08 -9.35
CA SER A 76 -1.17 17.23 -8.93
C SER A 76 -0.08 18.09 -8.31
N ASP A 77 0.30 17.83 -7.07
CA ASP A 77 1.32 18.62 -6.35
C ASP A 77 2.78 18.34 -6.76
N GLY A 78 3.00 17.74 -7.94
CA GLY A 78 4.31 17.29 -8.41
C GLY A 78 4.81 16.00 -7.74
N VAL A 79 4.13 15.54 -6.68
CA VAL A 79 4.32 14.21 -6.05
C VAL A 79 3.20 13.26 -6.47
N GLY A 80 2.34 13.68 -7.40
CA GLY A 80 1.27 12.87 -7.96
C GLY A 80 0.04 12.68 -7.07
N LEU A 81 0.03 13.27 -5.87
CA LEU A 81 -1.18 13.39 -5.06
C LEU A 81 -2.12 14.42 -5.70
N ARG A 82 -3.38 14.03 -5.93
CA ARG A 82 -4.41 15.00 -6.31
C ARG A 82 -4.79 15.74 -5.05
N THR A 83 -4.45 17.02 -4.99
CA THR A 83 -4.98 17.87 -3.92
C THR A 83 -6.16 18.66 -4.46
N PHE A 84 -7.28 18.59 -3.75
CA PHE A 84 -8.40 19.47 -4.00
C PHE A 84 -8.08 20.91 -3.57
N ALA A 85 -8.43 21.87 -4.42
CA ALA A 85 -8.24 23.29 -4.13
C ALA A 85 -9.39 24.14 -4.65
N ILE A 86 -9.66 25.23 -3.94
CA ILE A 86 -10.67 26.23 -4.30
C ILE A 86 -10.03 27.60 -4.42
N ASP A 87 -10.62 28.46 -5.25
CA ASP A 87 -10.27 29.87 -5.31
C ASP A 87 -11.22 30.66 -4.40
N PHE A 88 -10.71 31.10 -3.25
CA PHE A 88 -11.47 31.81 -2.22
C PHE A 88 -10.75 33.10 -1.84
N ASN A 89 -11.44 34.25 -1.93
CA ASN A 89 -10.88 35.58 -1.67
C ASN A 89 -9.57 35.85 -2.44
N ALA A 90 -9.57 35.59 -3.75
CA ALA A 90 -8.42 35.74 -4.65
C ALA A 90 -7.17 34.92 -4.24
N ARG A 91 -7.36 33.88 -3.44
CA ARG A 91 -6.31 32.93 -3.05
C ARG A 91 -6.75 31.52 -3.35
N ARG A 92 -5.82 30.72 -3.87
CA ARG A 92 -6.02 29.29 -4.00
C ARG A 92 -5.73 28.61 -2.66
N ILE A 93 -6.73 27.91 -2.12
CA ILE A 93 -6.66 27.24 -0.83
C ILE A 93 -6.81 25.73 -1.05
N LYS A 94 -5.90 24.94 -0.46
CA LYS A 94 -6.02 23.48 -0.41
C LYS A 94 -7.16 23.10 0.54
N VAL A 95 -8.06 22.25 0.07
CA VAL A 95 -9.22 21.76 0.83
C VAL A 95 -9.25 20.24 0.86
N ARG A 96 -10.03 19.71 1.79
CA ARG A 96 -10.38 18.30 1.94
C ARG A 96 -11.89 18.16 1.85
N PHE A 97 -12.37 16.99 1.48
CA PHE A 97 -13.81 16.71 1.41
C PHE A 97 -14.25 15.87 2.59
N ASP A 98 -15.10 16.40 3.45
CA ASP A 98 -15.73 15.61 4.50
C ASP A 98 -16.91 14.83 3.92
N LEU A 99 -16.74 13.51 3.77
CA LEU A 99 -17.76 12.65 3.18
C LEU A 99 -18.99 12.53 4.08
N GLU A 100 -18.82 12.60 5.40
CA GLU A 100 -19.93 12.45 6.35
C GLU A 100 -20.95 13.59 6.23
N TYR A 101 -20.49 14.78 5.86
CA TYR A 101 -21.33 15.97 5.71
C TYR A 101 -21.45 16.48 4.26
N GLY A 102 -20.70 15.91 3.32
CA GLY A 102 -20.64 16.35 1.93
C GLY A 102 -20.13 17.78 1.78
N ALA A 103 -19.14 18.16 2.57
CA ALA A 103 -18.67 19.54 2.68
C ALA A 103 -17.16 19.67 2.51
N TRP A 104 -16.73 20.74 1.84
CA TRP A 104 -15.32 21.06 1.69
C TRP A 104 -14.82 21.79 2.93
N PHE A 105 -13.60 21.49 3.37
CA PHE A 105 -13.00 22.20 4.50
C PHE A 105 -11.49 22.37 4.36
N ALA A 106 -10.94 23.38 5.03
CA ALA A 106 -9.51 23.56 5.20
C ALA A 106 -9.17 23.64 6.68
N ALA A 107 -8.06 23.02 7.06
CA ALA A 107 -7.50 23.21 8.39
C ALA A 107 -6.76 24.55 8.45
N SER A 108 -7.12 25.40 9.41
CA SER A 108 -6.32 26.55 9.81
C SER A 108 -5.63 26.27 11.16
N ARG A 109 -4.70 27.12 11.57
CA ARG A 109 -4.01 27.00 12.87
C ARG A 109 -4.96 27.09 14.08
N GLN A 110 -6.19 27.56 13.89
CA GLN A 110 -7.11 27.89 14.99
C GLN A 110 -8.40 27.06 14.94
N ALA A 111 -8.88 26.66 13.75
CA ALA A 111 -10.09 25.86 13.58
C ALA A 111 -10.20 25.27 12.15
N LEU A 112 -11.12 24.32 11.96
CA LEU A 112 -11.57 23.91 10.63
C LEU A 112 -12.53 24.98 10.05
N GLN A 113 -12.25 25.44 8.84
CA GLN A 113 -13.15 26.31 8.08
C GLN A 113 -13.82 25.49 6.98
N TYR A 114 -15.15 25.49 6.94
CA TYR A 114 -15.92 24.82 5.90
C TYR A 114 -16.32 25.77 4.78
N PHE A 115 -16.50 25.23 3.58
CA PHE A 115 -16.79 25.96 2.35
C PHE A 115 -17.90 25.27 1.55
N HIS A 116 -18.62 26.05 0.76
CA HIS A 116 -19.51 25.58 -0.29
C HIS A 116 -19.44 26.53 -1.49
N ALA A 117 -19.73 26.02 -2.69
CA ALA A 117 -19.96 26.85 -3.86
C ALA A 117 -21.46 27.03 -4.08
N ASP A 118 -21.88 28.23 -4.47
CA ASP A 118 -23.24 28.46 -4.94
C ASP A 118 -23.45 27.95 -6.38
N ALA A 119 -24.66 28.14 -6.93
CA ALA A 119 -25.01 27.69 -8.27
C ALA A 119 -24.19 28.39 -9.39
N GLN A 120 -23.55 29.52 -9.08
CA GLN A 120 -22.69 30.28 -9.96
C GLN A 120 -21.21 29.88 -9.82
N GLY A 121 -20.89 28.95 -8.91
CA GLY A 121 -19.54 28.48 -8.65
C GLY A 121 -18.73 29.40 -7.74
N MET A 122 -19.36 30.39 -7.11
CA MET A 122 -18.68 31.27 -6.15
C MET A 122 -18.57 30.59 -4.79
N TRP A 123 -17.35 30.58 -4.23
CA TRP A 123 -17.05 29.93 -2.96
C TRP A 123 -17.37 30.83 -1.76
N HIS A 124 -18.10 30.27 -0.80
CA HIS A 124 -18.49 30.93 0.44
C HIS A 124 -18.03 30.13 1.66
N ALA A 125 -17.59 30.84 2.70
CA ALA A 125 -17.35 30.23 4.01
C ALA A 125 -18.69 29.87 4.66
N ARG A 126 -18.75 28.71 5.32
CA ARG A 126 -19.89 28.28 6.13
C ARG A 126 -19.46 27.81 7.52
N CYS A 127 -20.42 27.79 8.44
CA CYS A 127 -20.24 27.17 9.74
C CYS A 127 -19.97 25.66 9.60
N PRO A 128 -19.23 25.06 10.56
CA PRO A 128 -19.11 23.61 10.64
C PRO A 128 -20.48 22.93 10.64
N PRO A 129 -20.65 21.82 9.90
CA PRO A 129 -21.90 21.09 9.85
C PRO A 129 -22.34 20.61 11.25
N ALA A 130 -23.63 20.73 11.56
CA ALA A 130 -24.18 20.14 12.76
C ALA A 130 -24.30 18.61 12.63
N ARG A 131 -24.30 17.88 13.75
CA ARG A 131 -24.45 16.41 13.77
C ARG A 131 -25.72 15.90 13.06
N GLN A 132 -26.74 16.74 12.98
CA GLN A 132 -28.03 16.44 12.34
C GLN A 132 -27.94 16.48 10.80
N GLU A 133 -26.92 17.14 10.25
CA GLU A 133 -26.68 17.30 8.82
C GLU A 133 -25.91 16.12 8.21
N ARG A 134 -25.63 15.07 9.00
CA ARG A 134 -24.94 13.87 8.52
C ARG A 134 -25.70 13.25 7.36
N LEU A 135 -24.96 12.94 6.30
CA LEU A 135 -25.50 12.31 5.11
C LEU A 135 -25.82 10.83 5.39
N SER A 136 -26.90 10.35 4.77
CA SER A 136 -27.16 8.91 4.68
C SER A 136 -26.02 8.22 3.93
N LEU A 137 -25.87 6.91 4.14
CA LEU A 137 -24.85 6.14 3.41
C LEU A 137 -25.04 6.22 1.89
N ASP A 138 -26.29 6.18 1.41
CA ASP A 138 -26.61 6.31 -0.02
C ASP A 138 -26.15 7.65 -0.59
N ALA A 139 -26.39 8.76 0.13
CA ALA A 139 -25.92 10.08 -0.30
C ALA A 139 -24.38 10.17 -0.30
N GLN A 140 -23.69 9.49 0.62
CA GLN A 140 -22.23 9.38 0.61
C GLN A 140 -21.75 8.60 -0.63
N CYS A 141 -22.42 7.52 -1.01
CA CYS A 141 -22.12 6.76 -2.23
C CYS A 141 -22.31 7.58 -3.51
N ASP A 142 -23.38 8.38 -3.58
CA ASP A 142 -23.62 9.29 -4.70
C ASP A 142 -22.50 10.32 -4.84
N LEU A 143 -22.00 10.86 -3.71
CA LEU A 143 -20.88 11.79 -3.71
C LEU A 143 -19.56 11.14 -4.16
N LEU A 144 -19.26 9.93 -3.69
CA LEU A 144 -18.07 9.18 -4.14
C LEU A 144 -18.12 8.93 -5.66
N THR A 145 -19.31 8.56 -6.18
CA THR A 145 -19.54 8.41 -7.62
C THR A 145 -19.31 9.72 -8.38
N ALA A 146 -19.85 10.83 -7.88
CA ALA A 146 -19.70 12.14 -8.49
C ALA A 146 -18.24 12.63 -8.49
N LEU A 147 -17.43 12.17 -7.54
CA LEU A 147 -16.00 12.44 -7.43
C LEU A 147 -15.12 11.45 -8.22
N GLY A 148 -15.71 10.43 -8.84
CA GLY A 148 -15.03 9.47 -9.71
C GLY A 148 -14.63 8.13 -9.05
N TYR A 149 -14.97 7.91 -7.78
CA TYR A 149 -14.65 6.67 -7.05
C TYR A 149 -15.81 5.67 -7.15
N HIS A 150 -16.00 5.13 -8.35
CA HIS A 150 -17.18 4.34 -8.71
C HIS A 150 -17.27 3.00 -7.97
N HIS A 151 -16.15 2.41 -7.54
CA HIS A 151 -16.17 1.16 -6.78
C HIS A 151 -16.28 1.40 -5.27
N ALA A 152 -15.85 2.57 -4.79
CA ALA A 152 -15.96 2.96 -3.37
C ALA A 152 -17.41 3.13 -2.87
N ILE A 153 -18.43 2.95 -3.72
CA ILE A 153 -19.84 2.92 -3.31
C ILE A 153 -20.25 1.63 -2.60
N GLN A 154 -19.41 0.61 -2.64
CA GLN A 154 -19.64 -0.67 -1.99
C GLN A 154 -18.79 -0.77 -0.73
N ALA A 155 -19.34 -1.40 0.32
CA ALA A 155 -18.53 -1.75 1.48
C ALA A 155 -17.56 -2.88 1.10
N PRO A 156 -16.26 -2.78 1.44
CA PRO A 156 -15.36 -3.91 1.26
C PRO A 156 -15.81 -5.06 2.16
N VAL A 157 -15.97 -6.25 1.58
CA VAL A 157 -16.42 -7.44 2.31
C VAL A 157 -15.23 -8.36 2.54
N VAL A 158 -14.93 -8.60 3.80
CA VAL A 158 -13.95 -9.59 4.22
C VAL A 158 -14.63 -10.97 4.28
N PRO A 159 -14.03 -12.03 3.72
CA PRO A 159 -14.56 -13.38 3.85
C PRO A 159 -14.69 -13.81 5.32
N PRO A 160 -15.78 -14.48 5.71
CA PRO A 160 -15.97 -14.91 7.09
C PRO A 160 -14.97 -16.01 7.48
N ASP A 161 -14.68 -16.19 8.76
CA ASP A 161 -13.60 -17.07 9.23
C ASP A 161 -13.79 -18.54 8.86
N GLU A 162 -15.03 -18.99 8.67
CA GLU A 162 -15.39 -20.37 8.37
C GLU A 162 -14.90 -20.81 6.99
N VAL A 163 -14.80 -19.89 6.03
CA VAL A 163 -14.32 -20.18 4.68
C VAL A 163 -12.80 -20.00 4.53
N ARG A 164 -12.11 -19.55 5.59
CA ARG A 164 -10.66 -19.34 5.58
C ARG A 164 -9.93 -20.64 5.88
N ARG A 165 -8.87 -20.93 5.12
CA ARG A 165 -8.05 -22.14 5.26
C ARG A 165 -6.62 -21.78 5.64
N ALA A 166 -5.93 -22.71 6.28
CA ALA A 166 -4.54 -22.53 6.69
C ALA A 166 -3.65 -22.20 5.48
N ILE A 167 -2.83 -21.15 5.62
CA ILE A 167 -1.82 -20.80 4.63
C ILE A 167 -0.67 -21.82 4.77
N PRO A 168 -0.12 -22.35 3.66
CA PRO A 168 1.09 -23.16 3.71
C PRO A 168 2.20 -22.42 4.48
N ARG A 169 2.78 -23.08 5.48
CA ARG A 169 3.75 -22.46 6.41
C ARG A 169 5.16 -22.39 5.83
N VAL A 170 5.27 -21.78 4.66
CA VAL A 170 6.53 -21.61 3.94
C VAL A 170 6.61 -20.19 3.38
N VAL A 171 7.73 -19.53 3.65
CA VAL A 171 8.13 -18.30 2.98
C VAL A 171 9.05 -18.68 1.82
N HIS A 172 8.72 -18.24 0.62
CA HIS A 172 9.43 -18.50 -0.61
C HIS A 172 10.24 -17.27 -1.01
N GLN A 173 11.55 -17.44 -1.16
CA GLN A 173 12.40 -16.48 -1.84
C GLN A 173 13.02 -17.17 -3.06
N LEU A 174 13.07 -16.47 -4.18
CA LEU A 174 13.55 -16.99 -5.46
C LEU A 174 14.89 -16.32 -5.82
N TRP A 175 15.76 -17.07 -6.50
CA TRP A 175 17.00 -16.56 -7.07
C TRP A 175 17.24 -17.17 -8.44
N ILE A 176 17.53 -16.32 -9.41
CA ILE A 176 17.70 -16.68 -10.82
C ILE A 176 19.08 -16.21 -11.31
N ASP A 177 20.14 -16.69 -10.67
CA ASP A 177 21.53 -16.43 -11.07
C ASP A 177 22.46 -17.60 -10.74
N GLU A 178 23.61 -17.61 -11.40
CA GLU A 178 24.65 -18.64 -11.26
C GLU A 178 25.50 -18.46 -9.99
N THR A 179 25.49 -17.28 -9.39
CA THR A 179 26.18 -17.00 -8.12
C THR A 179 25.25 -16.27 -7.15
N VAL A 180 25.52 -16.38 -5.85
CA VAL A 180 24.77 -15.67 -4.79
C VAL A 180 25.70 -14.70 -4.09
N PRO A 181 25.42 -13.38 -4.10
CA PRO A 181 26.27 -12.39 -3.43
C PRO A 181 26.06 -12.41 -1.91
N ASP A 182 27.06 -11.92 -1.17
CA ASP A 182 27.06 -11.94 0.31
C ASP A 182 25.86 -11.21 0.91
N GLY A 183 25.44 -10.10 0.30
CA GLY A 183 24.27 -9.34 0.75
C GLY A 183 22.93 -10.08 0.59
N VAL A 184 22.89 -11.15 -0.22
CA VAL A 184 21.73 -12.06 -0.30
C VAL A 184 21.83 -13.13 0.79
N VAL A 185 23.02 -13.71 1.01
CA VAL A 185 23.22 -14.69 2.09
C VAL A 185 22.92 -14.10 3.45
N GLU A 186 23.40 -12.89 3.71
CA GLU A 186 23.14 -12.16 4.96
C GLU A 186 21.65 -11.91 5.17
N ARG A 187 20.91 -11.60 4.09
CA ARG A 187 19.47 -11.36 4.16
C ARG A 187 18.66 -12.63 4.33
N LEU A 188 19.08 -13.73 3.72
CA LEU A 188 18.52 -15.06 3.97
C LEU A 188 18.69 -15.45 5.43
N ARG A 189 19.90 -15.27 5.99
CA ARG A 189 20.21 -15.53 7.40
C ARG A 189 19.37 -14.67 8.33
N HIS A 190 19.26 -13.37 8.04
CA HIS A 190 18.42 -12.43 8.78
C HIS A 190 16.95 -12.85 8.78
N ASN A 191 16.37 -13.09 7.60
CA ASN A 191 14.95 -13.46 7.47
C ASN A 191 14.66 -14.82 8.14
N ALA A 192 15.53 -15.81 7.98
CA ALA A 192 15.36 -17.10 8.66
C ALA A 192 15.42 -16.96 10.19
N CYS A 193 16.34 -16.14 10.71
CA CYS A 193 16.42 -15.83 12.13
C CYS A 193 15.12 -15.18 12.63
N GLN A 194 14.60 -14.19 11.89
CA GLN A 194 13.36 -13.50 12.25
C GLN A 194 12.15 -14.44 12.27
N LEU A 195 12.04 -15.34 11.29
CA LEU A 195 10.98 -16.35 11.25
C LEU A 195 11.08 -17.30 12.43
N ARG A 196 12.28 -17.83 12.73
CA ARG A 196 12.48 -18.70 13.90
C ARG A 196 12.05 -18.03 15.21
N GLN A 197 12.30 -16.73 15.36
CA GLN A 197 11.97 -15.99 16.58
C GLN A 197 10.48 -15.63 16.68
N SER A 198 9.87 -15.17 15.59
CA SER A 198 8.55 -14.51 15.63
C SER A 198 7.42 -15.34 15.03
N SER A 199 7.75 -16.31 14.16
CA SER A 199 6.81 -17.17 13.45
C SER A 199 7.42 -18.57 13.23
N PRO A 200 7.80 -19.31 14.30
CA PRO A 200 8.59 -20.54 14.22
C PRO A 200 7.91 -21.68 13.45
N SER A 201 6.61 -21.59 13.19
CA SER A 201 5.87 -22.51 12.34
C SER A 201 6.21 -22.36 10.86
N TYR A 202 6.81 -21.24 10.43
CA TYR A 202 7.19 -20.99 9.05
C TYR A 202 8.65 -21.35 8.77
N ALA A 203 8.87 -22.06 7.67
CA ALA A 203 10.21 -22.29 7.11
C ALA A 203 10.53 -21.26 6.01
N LEU A 204 11.79 -20.80 5.95
CA LEU A 204 12.29 -20.06 4.79
C LEU A 204 12.80 -21.04 3.73
N CYS A 205 12.22 -20.99 2.54
CA CYS A 205 12.60 -21.81 1.39
C CYS A 205 13.20 -20.95 0.28
N PHE A 206 14.49 -21.14 0.03
CA PHE A 206 15.26 -20.47 -1.01
C PHE A 206 15.29 -21.33 -2.28
N HIS A 207 14.58 -20.87 -3.31
CA HIS A 207 14.48 -21.54 -4.61
C HIS A 207 15.54 -20.97 -5.55
N VAL A 208 16.41 -21.83 -6.06
CA VAL A 208 17.53 -21.43 -6.93
C VAL A 208 17.35 -22.02 -8.32
N LEU A 209 17.29 -21.15 -9.34
CA LEU A 209 17.36 -21.50 -10.74
C LEU A 209 18.74 -21.11 -11.29
N CYS A 210 19.60 -22.12 -11.45
CA CYS A 210 20.95 -22.00 -12.00
C CYS A 210 21.33 -23.32 -12.68
N GLU A 211 22.51 -23.41 -13.28
CA GLU A 211 23.05 -24.68 -13.78
C GLU A 211 23.37 -25.67 -12.65
N LYS A 212 23.41 -26.96 -12.98
CA LYS A 212 23.51 -28.05 -12.00
C LYS A 212 24.81 -27.97 -11.18
N GLU A 213 25.88 -27.57 -11.84
CA GLU A 213 27.22 -27.43 -11.29
C GLU A 213 27.25 -26.32 -10.23
N ASN A 214 26.62 -25.18 -10.54
CA ASN A 214 26.55 -24.01 -9.67
C ASN A 214 25.61 -24.23 -8.48
N PHE A 215 24.51 -24.98 -8.67
CA PHE A 215 23.56 -25.28 -7.58
C PHE A 215 24.25 -25.95 -6.38
N THR A 216 25.18 -26.86 -6.63
CA THR A 216 25.86 -27.61 -5.56
C THR A 216 26.72 -26.67 -4.70
N ALA A 217 27.43 -25.73 -5.34
CA ALA A 217 28.22 -24.73 -4.65
C ALA A 217 27.35 -23.76 -3.83
N ILE A 218 26.26 -23.25 -4.44
CA ILE A 218 25.30 -22.36 -3.76
C ILE A 218 24.67 -23.07 -2.55
N ALA A 219 24.15 -24.28 -2.74
CA ALA A 219 23.48 -25.02 -1.67
C ALA A 219 24.42 -25.35 -0.51
N ARG A 220 25.70 -25.64 -0.79
CA ARG A 220 26.73 -25.83 0.23
C ARG A 220 26.95 -24.54 1.02
N ARG A 221 27.18 -23.43 0.32
CA ARG A 221 27.40 -22.11 0.92
C ARG A 221 26.24 -21.69 1.83
N ILE A 222 25.01 -21.77 1.34
CA ILE A 222 23.83 -21.41 2.14
C ILE A 222 23.67 -22.31 3.36
N ARG A 223 23.99 -23.61 3.27
CA ARG A 223 23.94 -24.51 4.43
C ARG A 223 24.97 -24.14 5.49
N GLU A 224 26.14 -23.67 5.07
CA GLU A 224 27.23 -23.25 5.96
C GLU A 224 26.93 -21.89 6.62
N GLU A 225 26.43 -20.91 5.86
CA GLU A 225 26.27 -19.52 6.33
C GLU A 225 24.85 -19.18 6.84
N ALA A 226 23.83 -19.93 6.42
CA ALA A 226 22.42 -19.72 6.77
C ALA A 226 21.67 -21.07 6.97
N PRO A 227 22.04 -21.86 8.00
CA PRO A 227 21.61 -23.26 8.17
C PRO A 227 20.09 -23.45 8.34
N ASP A 228 19.38 -22.41 8.77
CA ASP A 228 17.91 -22.42 8.92
C ASP A 228 17.15 -22.29 7.59
N VAL A 229 17.86 -22.12 6.47
CA VAL A 229 17.27 -21.92 5.14
C VAL A 229 17.18 -23.25 4.40
N VAL A 230 15.97 -23.58 3.93
CA VAL A 230 15.75 -24.74 3.07
C VAL A 230 16.06 -24.37 1.62
N VAL A 231 17.13 -24.92 1.05
CA VAL A 231 17.52 -24.66 -0.34
C VAL A 231 16.89 -25.68 -1.30
N ARG A 232 16.26 -25.21 -2.38
CA ARG A 232 15.64 -26.04 -3.42
C ARG A 232 16.15 -25.69 -4.81
N CYS A 233 16.47 -26.71 -5.61
CA CYS A 233 16.79 -26.54 -7.02
C CYS A 233 15.51 -26.46 -7.84
N VAL A 234 15.25 -25.32 -8.46
CA VAL A 234 14.06 -25.08 -9.30
C VAL A 234 14.00 -26.08 -10.46
N ARG A 235 15.12 -26.30 -11.17
CA ARG A 235 15.20 -27.21 -12.34
C ARG A 235 14.80 -28.65 -12.04
N ARG A 236 14.97 -29.11 -10.80
CA ARG A 236 14.64 -30.48 -10.39
C ARG A 236 13.17 -30.65 -10.00
N SER A 237 12.45 -29.56 -9.82
CA SER A 237 11.05 -29.60 -9.38
C SER A 237 10.10 -30.02 -10.51
N GLN A 238 9.02 -30.71 -10.16
CA GLN A 238 7.98 -31.07 -11.13
C GLN A 238 7.22 -29.84 -11.64
N TRP A 239 7.03 -28.84 -10.79
CA TRP A 239 6.32 -27.62 -11.18
C TRP A 239 7.08 -26.83 -12.23
N PHE A 240 8.42 -26.79 -12.13
CA PHE A 240 9.23 -26.10 -13.13
C PHE A 240 9.22 -26.84 -14.47
N LYS A 241 9.20 -28.17 -14.45
CA LYS A 241 9.00 -28.96 -15.67
C LYS A 241 7.68 -28.61 -16.36
N ALA A 242 6.59 -28.49 -15.58
CA ALA A 242 5.30 -28.05 -16.12
C ALA A 242 5.34 -26.60 -16.64
N PHE A 243 6.04 -25.71 -15.93
CA PHE A 243 6.26 -24.32 -16.38
C PHE A 243 7.00 -24.26 -17.73
N VAL A 244 8.07 -25.04 -17.88
CA VAL A 244 8.85 -25.15 -19.13
C VAL A 244 8.02 -25.66 -20.30
N SER A 245 7.05 -26.54 -20.04
CA SER A 245 6.12 -27.04 -21.07
C SER A 245 4.97 -26.07 -21.37
N GLY A 246 4.83 -24.97 -20.63
CA GLY A 246 3.73 -24.02 -20.74
C GLY A 246 4.10 -22.71 -21.45
N GLN A 247 3.10 -21.86 -21.64
CA GLN A 247 3.24 -20.59 -22.36
C GLN A 247 4.19 -19.60 -21.67
N GLY A 248 4.27 -19.62 -20.33
CA GLY A 248 5.16 -18.76 -19.54
C GLY A 248 6.65 -18.98 -19.81
N TRP A 249 7.04 -20.16 -20.32
CA TRP A 249 8.43 -20.44 -20.67
C TRP A 249 8.93 -19.59 -21.84
N HIS A 250 8.07 -19.34 -22.82
CA HIS A 250 8.41 -18.47 -23.97
C HIS A 250 8.67 -17.05 -23.51
N GLN A 251 7.77 -16.51 -22.67
CA GLN A 251 7.94 -15.19 -22.06
C GLN A 251 9.24 -15.11 -21.24
N PHE A 252 9.54 -16.13 -20.43
CA PHE A 252 10.76 -16.19 -19.64
C PHE A 252 12.04 -16.17 -20.50
N LEU A 253 12.08 -17.00 -21.55
CA LEU A 253 13.24 -17.07 -22.46
C LEU A 253 13.44 -15.79 -23.26
N GLU A 254 12.35 -15.16 -23.70
CA GLU A 254 12.45 -13.89 -24.40
C GLU A 254 12.91 -12.78 -23.47
N ALA A 255 12.34 -12.67 -22.26
CA ALA A 255 12.76 -11.66 -21.28
C ALA A 255 14.27 -11.74 -20.99
N LYS A 256 14.88 -12.92 -21.08
CA LYS A 256 16.35 -13.08 -20.97
C LYS A 256 17.15 -12.35 -22.03
N ARG A 257 16.57 -12.07 -23.20
CA ARG A 257 17.24 -11.40 -24.33
C ARG A 257 17.12 -9.89 -24.29
N TRP A 258 16.04 -9.35 -23.72
CA TRP A 258 15.68 -7.94 -23.88
C TRP A 258 15.33 -7.19 -22.61
N ALA A 259 15.05 -7.89 -21.51
CA ALA A 259 14.58 -7.28 -20.28
C ALA A 259 15.61 -7.43 -19.15
N PRO A 260 15.56 -6.54 -18.15
CA PRO A 260 16.29 -6.71 -16.92
C PRO A 260 15.84 -8.01 -16.24
N ARG A 261 16.74 -8.58 -15.45
CA ARG A 261 16.53 -9.87 -14.78
C ARG A 261 15.26 -9.92 -13.92
N PHE A 262 14.80 -8.80 -13.37
CA PHE A 262 13.58 -8.78 -12.56
C PHE A 262 12.31 -9.16 -13.32
N VAL A 263 12.26 -9.00 -14.66
CA VAL A 263 11.12 -9.47 -15.46
C VAL A 263 11.07 -11.00 -15.47
N GLN A 264 12.23 -11.66 -15.63
CA GLN A 264 12.32 -13.12 -15.52
C GLN A 264 11.91 -13.59 -14.12
N TYR A 265 12.28 -12.84 -13.08
CA TYR A 265 11.90 -13.11 -11.71
C TYR A 265 10.38 -13.02 -11.52
N ASP A 266 9.76 -11.94 -12.00
CA ASP A 266 8.32 -11.71 -11.95
C ASP A 266 7.55 -12.83 -12.69
N VAL A 267 8.00 -13.23 -13.88
CA VAL A 267 7.39 -14.34 -14.66
C VAL A 267 7.45 -15.68 -13.93
N LEU A 268 8.48 -15.93 -13.12
CA LEU A 268 8.70 -17.21 -12.46
C LEU A 268 8.10 -17.29 -11.05
N ARG A 269 8.05 -16.18 -10.32
CA ARG A 269 7.60 -16.16 -8.92
C ARG A 269 6.10 -16.38 -8.75
N TYR A 270 5.27 -15.93 -9.68
CA TYR A 270 3.81 -16.15 -9.58
C TYR A 270 3.42 -17.61 -9.86
N PRO A 271 3.99 -18.32 -10.86
CA PRO A 271 3.80 -19.77 -11.00
C PRO A 271 4.22 -20.56 -9.77
N LEU A 272 5.32 -20.15 -9.11
CA LEU A 272 5.74 -20.74 -7.84
C LEU A 272 4.68 -20.56 -6.75
N LEU A 273 4.16 -19.34 -6.57
CA LEU A 273 3.10 -19.02 -5.62
C LEU A 273 1.79 -19.76 -5.95
N LEU A 274 1.40 -19.83 -7.23
CA LEU A 274 0.21 -20.57 -7.66
C LEU A 274 0.34 -22.05 -7.29
N ARG A 275 1.51 -22.66 -7.50
CA ARG A 275 1.70 -24.08 -7.25
C ARG A 275 1.71 -24.41 -5.76
N HIS A 276 2.46 -23.64 -4.98
CA HIS A 276 2.79 -24.00 -3.60
C HIS A 276 1.98 -23.25 -2.55
N GLY A 277 1.31 -22.16 -2.93
CA GLY A 277 0.76 -21.20 -1.98
C GLY A 277 1.87 -20.66 -1.07
N GLY A 278 1.51 -20.33 0.16
CA GLY A 278 2.44 -19.80 1.14
C GLY A 278 2.65 -18.30 0.97
N ILE A 279 3.83 -17.83 1.36
CA ILE A 279 4.20 -16.42 1.31
C ILE A 279 5.36 -16.28 0.34
N LEU A 280 5.19 -15.51 -0.73
CA LEU A 280 6.28 -15.05 -1.57
C LEU A 280 6.87 -13.78 -0.93
N LEU A 281 8.19 -13.75 -0.75
CA LEU A 281 8.92 -12.60 -0.23
C LEU A 281 10.07 -12.27 -1.18
N ASP A 282 10.28 -11.00 -1.49
CA ASP A 282 11.41 -10.57 -2.30
C ASP A 282 12.72 -10.85 -1.56
N ILE A 283 13.76 -11.21 -2.30
CA ILE A 283 15.07 -11.49 -1.74
C ILE A 283 15.72 -10.22 -1.17
N THR A 284 15.28 -9.05 -1.63
CA THR A 284 15.75 -7.74 -1.17
C THR A 284 15.04 -7.24 0.08
N ASP A 285 13.92 -7.83 0.48
CA ASP A 285 13.10 -7.31 1.58
C ASP A 285 13.44 -8.01 2.90
N PRO A 286 13.98 -7.28 3.90
CA PRO A 286 14.24 -7.84 5.22
C PRO A 286 13.00 -7.75 6.11
N LEU A 287 12.73 -8.82 6.85
CA LEU A 287 11.71 -8.85 7.90
C LEU A 287 12.12 -7.93 9.07
N ARG A 288 11.14 -7.28 9.71
CA ARG A 288 11.39 -6.47 10.91
C ARG A 288 11.79 -7.33 12.12
N PRO A 289 12.72 -6.82 12.96
CA PRO A 289 12.97 -7.38 14.29
C PRO A 289 11.72 -7.40 15.17
N GLY A 290 11.48 -8.50 15.88
CA GLY A 290 10.54 -8.58 17.02
C GLY A 290 9.04 -8.39 16.72
N GLY A 291 8.60 -8.38 15.46
CA GLY A 291 7.28 -7.84 15.13
C GLY A 291 6.52 -8.53 14.00
N VAL A 292 6.59 -9.86 13.87
CA VAL A 292 5.89 -10.52 12.77
C VAL A 292 5.25 -11.83 13.20
N THR A 293 3.97 -11.78 13.56
CA THR A 293 3.09 -12.94 13.45
C THR A 293 2.57 -12.98 12.03
N LEU A 294 3.05 -13.95 11.24
CA LEU A 294 2.58 -14.13 9.87
C LEU A 294 1.12 -14.60 9.84
N PRO A 295 0.35 -14.21 8.82
CA PRO A 295 -1.06 -14.54 8.73
C PRO A 295 -1.27 -16.05 8.64
N GLU A 296 -2.25 -16.56 9.37
CA GLU A 296 -2.43 -18.00 9.51
C GLU A 296 -3.42 -18.61 8.51
N ARG A 297 -4.45 -17.83 8.16
CA ARG A 297 -5.58 -18.31 7.38
C ARG A 297 -6.02 -17.27 6.36
N MET A 298 -6.48 -17.73 5.21
CA MET A 298 -7.06 -16.90 4.17
C MET A 298 -8.12 -17.67 3.38
N ALA A 299 -9.03 -16.97 2.70
CA ALA A 299 -10.03 -17.64 1.86
C ALA A 299 -9.46 -17.95 0.46
N GLN A 300 -10.04 -18.96 -0.19
CA GLN A 300 -9.64 -19.30 -1.56
C GLN A 300 -9.97 -18.16 -2.52
N GLY A 301 -9.02 -17.85 -3.40
CA GLY A 301 -9.15 -16.75 -4.35
C GLY A 301 -8.61 -15.41 -3.83
N ASP A 302 -8.37 -15.25 -2.53
CA ASP A 302 -7.76 -14.02 -2.02
C ASP A 302 -6.25 -14.03 -2.17
N VAL A 303 -5.67 -12.84 -2.17
CA VAL A 303 -4.22 -12.63 -2.17
C VAL A 303 -3.93 -11.57 -1.13
N PHE A 304 -2.97 -11.84 -0.26
CA PHE A 304 -2.48 -10.86 0.71
C PHE A 304 -1.28 -10.12 0.15
N PHE A 305 -1.12 -8.86 0.52
CA PHE A 305 -0.08 -7.95 0.04
C PHE A 305 0.68 -7.30 1.17
N SER A 306 1.85 -6.73 0.87
CA SER A 306 2.67 -6.10 1.89
C SER A 306 2.00 -4.87 2.49
N ARG A 307 1.64 -3.92 1.63
CA ARG A 307 1.01 -2.66 2.02
C ARG A 307 0.48 -1.96 0.77
N MET A 308 -0.35 -0.94 1.02
CA MET A 308 -0.59 0.10 0.04
C MET A 308 0.63 1.04 -0.02
N VAL A 309 0.92 1.58 -1.20
CA VAL A 309 2.02 2.53 -1.42
C VAL A 309 1.52 3.68 -2.28
N ASP A 310 2.08 4.87 -2.04
CA ASP A 310 1.96 5.97 -2.99
C ASP A 310 2.82 5.63 -4.23
N PRO A 311 2.22 5.47 -5.42
CA PRO A 311 2.92 5.03 -6.63
C PRO A 311 4.08 5.94 -7.03
N PHE A 312 3.96 7.25 -6.79
CA PHE A 312 4.95 8.25 -7.16
C PHE A 312 6.10 8.30 -6.17
N ARG A 313 5.81 8.21 -4.87
CA ARG A 313 6.85 8.16 -3.83
C ARG A 313 7.59 6.84 -3.80
N ALA A 314 6.90 5.74 -4.14
CA ALA A 314 7.51 4.43 -4.24
C ALA A 314 8.28 4.25 -5.55
N GLY A 315 7.90 4.96 -6.62
CA GLY A 315 8.42 4.73 -7.97
C GLY A 315 8.01 3.37 -8.56
N GLN A 316 7.04 2.69 -7.92
CA GLN A 316 6.55 1.37 -8.29
C GLN A 316 5.46 1.44 -9.39
N HIS A 317 4.94 2.64 -9.65
CA HIS A 317 3.83 2.93 -10.58
C HIS A 317 2.60 2.04 -10.34
N ALA A 318 2.35 1.66 -9.09
CA ALA A 318 1.23 0.85 -8.64
C ALA A 318 0.94 1.12 -7.15
N ASP A 319 -0.32 0.96 -6.75
CA ASP A 319 -0.78 1.27 -5.39
C ASP A 319 -0.56 0.13 -4.39
N MET A 320 -0.31 -1.09 -4.87
CA MET A 320 -0.02 -2.26 -4.04
C MET A 320 1.44 -2.66 -4.17
N ASP A 321 2.11 -2.82 -3.04
CA ASP A 321 3.45 -3.41 -3.01
C ASP A 321 3.35 -4.94 -3.06
N VAL A 322 4.05 -5.50 -4.05
CA VAL A 322 4.07 -6.93 -4.39
C VAL A 322 5.38 -7.61 -4.00
N GLY A 323 6.22 -6.92 -3.21
CA GLY A 323 7.44 -7.49 -2.63
C GLY A 323 7.15 -8.62 -1.63
N CYS A 324 6.02 -8.56 -0.93
CA CYS A 324 5.51 -9.67 -0.13
C CYS A 324 4.05 -9.97 -0.52
N MET A 325 3.79 -11.21 -0.92
CA MET A 325 2.45 -11.67 -1.29
C MET A 325 2.17 -13.01 -0.64
N ALA A 326 0.91 -13.31 -0.30
CA ALA A 326 0.53 -14.65 0.12
C ALA A 326 -0.71 -15.17 -0.58
N SER A 327 -0.74 -16.50 -0.76
CA SER A 327 -1.84 -17.17 -1.42
C SER A 327 -1.98 -18.63 -0.98
N LEU A 328 -3.15 -19.20 -1.21
CA LEU A 328 -3.35 -20.65 -1.16
C LEU A 328 -2.89 -21.30 -2.48
N PRO A 329 -2.51 -22.59 -2.46
CA PRO A 329 -2.24 -23.33 -3.68
C PRO A 329 -3.44 -23.34 -4.64
N GLY A 330 -3.19 -23.25 -5.93
CA GLY A 330 -4.22 -23.27 -6.98
C GLY A 330 -5.15 -22.06 -6.94
N ASN A 331 -4.70 -20.92 -6.40
CA ASN A 331 -5.51 -19.73 -6.31
C ASN A 331 -5.88 -19.17 -7.71
N PRO A 332 -7.18 -19.05 -8.05
CA PRO A 332 -7.59 -18.56 -9.36
C PRO A 332 -7.14 -17.12 -9.63
N THR A 333 -7.04 -16.27 -8.62
CA THR A 333 -6.55 -14.89 -8.75
C THR A 333 -5.08 -14.84 -9.12
N VAL A 334 -4.24 -15.71 -8.53
CA VAL A 334 -2.83 -15.83 -8.96
C VAL A 334 -2.75 -16.40 -10.38
N GLY A 335 -3.66 -17.29 -10.76
CA GLY A 335 -3.83 -17.74 -12.15
C GLY A 335 -4.12 -16.58 -13.11
N ARG A 336 -5.00 -15.65 -12.73
CA ARG A 336 -5.28 -14.41 -13.48
C ARG A 336 -4.05 -13.52 -13.60
N VAL A 337 -3.25 -13.36 -12.54
CA VAL A 337 -1.99 -12.61 -12.59
C VAL A 337 -1.03 -13.19 -13.64
N ILE A 338 -0.87 -14.53 -13.66
CA ILE A 338 0.01 -15.19 -14.64
C ILE A 338 -0.52 -15.00 -16.06
N GLU A 339 -1.83 -15.15 -16.26
CA GLU A 339 -2.46 -14.97 -17.57
C GLU A 339 -2.33 -13.51 -18.06
N SER A 340 -2.64 -12.53 -17.20
CA SER A 340 -2.50 -11.11 -17.53
C SER A 340 -1.06 -10.75 -17.88
N SER A 341 -0.07 -11.31 -17.18
CA SER A 341 1.33 -11.08 -17.54
C SER A 341 1.66 -11.58 -18.93
N PHE A 342 1.19 -12.78 -19.26
CA PHE A 342 1.40 -13.37 -20.58
C PHE A 342 0.70 -12.58 -21.68
N GLN A 343 -0.56 -12.19 -21.48
CA GLN A 343 -1.32 -11.39 -22.45
C GLN A 343 -0.69 -10.00 -22.66
N ASN A 344 -0.26 -9.33 -21.59
CA ASN A 344 0.40 -8.03 -21.69
C ASN A 344 1.72 -8.14 -22.46
N TRP A 345 2.53 -9.18 -22.19
CA TRP A 345 3.73 -9.46 -22.98
C TRP A 345 3.42 -9.71 -24.46
N ARG A 346 2.38 -10.51 -24.79
CA ARG A 346 1.99 -10.76 -26.18
C ARG A 346 1.51 -9.50 -26.90
N ASN A 347 0.71 -8.69 -26.23
CA ASN A 347 0.07 -7.51 -26.82
C ASN A 347 1.05 -6.35 -27.00
N LEU A 348 1.98 -6.18 -26.07
CA LEU A 348 3.02 -5.15 -26.17
C LEU A 348 4.11 -5.56 -27.17
N GLY A 349 4.27 -6.86 -27.42
CA GLY A 349 5.27 -7.38 -28.36
C GLY A 349 6.70 -7.17 -27.86
N TYR A 350 7.65 -7.75 -28.60
CA TYR A 350 9.07 -7.45 -28.42
C TYR A 350 9.30 -5.98 -28.76
N HIS A 351 9.84 -5.20 -27.83
CA HIS A 351 10.28 -3.82 -28.09
C HIS A 351 11.81 -3.80 -28.23
N PRO A 352 12.37 -3.78 -29.46
CA PRO A 352 13.82 -3.73 -29.67
C PRO A 352 14.49 -2.53 -28.99
N ASN A 353 13.75 -1.42 -28.89
CA ASN A 353 14.22 -0.17 -28.31
C ASN A 353 14.46 -0.26 -26.79
N ILE A 354 13.87 -1.26 -26.12
CA ILE A 354 14.10 -1.49 -24.69
C ILE A 354 15.50 -2.07 -24.45
N SER A 355 15.88 -3.11 -25.19
CA SER A 355 17.22 -3.71 -25.11
C SER A 355 18.30 -2.69 -25.47
N GLN A 356 18.03 -1.88 -26.49
CA GLN A 356 18.96 -0.85 -26.96
C GLN A 356 19.11 0.29 -25.93
N ALA A 357 18.02 0.81 -25.37
CA ALA A 357 18.06 1.84 -24.32
C ALA A 357 18.79 1.33 -23.05
N LEU A 358 18.58 0.07 -22.67
CA LEU A 358 19.31 -0.56 -21.56
C LEU A 358 20.80 -0.73 -21.84
N ALA A 359 21.18 -1.10 -23.07
CA ALA A 359 22.57 -1.28 -23.46
C ALA A 359 23.32 0.07 -23.54
N GLU A 360 22.63 1.12 -23.98
CA GLU A 360 23.18 2.47 -24.11
C GLU A 360 23.27 3.20 -22.76
N SER A 361 22.39 2.92 -21.80
CA SER A 361 22.44 3.54 -20.46
C SER A 361 21.84 2.63 -19.36
N PRO A 362 22.63 1.68 -18.82
CA PRO A 362 22.17 0.73 -17.80
C PRO A 362 21.67 1.38 -16.50
N GLY A 363 22.06 2.63 -16.24
CA GLY A 363 21.66 3.42 -15.06
C GLY A 363 20.44 4.32 -15.25
N ASP A 364 20.03 4.59 -16.50
CA ASP A 364 18.95 5.52 -16.86
C ASP A 364 17.75 4.76 -17.45
N VAL A 365 17.30 3.76 -16.72
CA VAL A 365 15.96 3.17 -16.93
C VAL A 365 14.94 4.29 -16.71
N THR A 366 14.54 4.97 -17.79
CA THR A 366 13.63 6.12 -17.71
C THR A 366 12.33 5.76 -16.97
N PRO A 367 11.66 6.70 -16.29
CA PRO A 367 10.39 6.42 -15.60
C PRO A 367 9.33 5.77 -16.49
N VAL A 368 9.26 6.18 -17.77
CA VAL A 368 8.39 5.57 -18.79
C VAL A 368 8.70 4.09 -19.00
N TYR A 369 9.98 3.73 -18.92
CA TYR A 369 10.42 2.36 -19.09
C TYR A 369 10.12 1.48 -17.85
N GLN A 370 10.26 2.02 -16.63
CA GLN A 370 9.81 1.34 -15.41
C GLN A 370 8.30 1.10 -15.40
N GLU A 371 7.53 2.09 -15.84
CA GLU A 371 6.07 2.00 -15.98
C GLU A 371 5.66 0.89 -16.96
N HIS A 372 6.31 0.80 -18.13
CA HIS A 372 6.05 -0.27 -19.10
C HIS A 372 6.35 -1.66 -18.54
N LEU A 373 7.50 -1.86 -17.89
CA LEU A 373 7.84 -3.17 -17.32
C LEU A 373 6.91 -3.56 -16.16
N SER A 374 6.52 -2.58 -15.34
CA SER A 374 5.54 -2.75 -14.26
C SER A 374 4.19 -3.21 -14.84
N ALA A 375 3.79 -2.70 -16.01
CA ALA A 375 2.58 -3.11 -16.72
C ALA A 375 2.67 -4.50 -17.38
N ILE A 376 3.86 -5.04 -17.66
CA ILE A 376 4.02 -6.38 -18.27
C ILE A 376 4.01 -7.49 -17.23
N SER A 377 4.82 -7.36 -16.18
CA SER A 377 5.05 -8.45 -15.21
C SER A 377 5.12 -7.98 -13.76
N GLY A 378 5.19 -6.67 -13.55
CA GLY A 378 5.45 -6.08 -12.25
C GLY A 378 4.18 -5.66 -11.47
N PRO A 379 4.38 -4.78 -10.48
CA PRO A 379 3.36 -4.33 -9.53
C PRO A 379 2.06 -3.79 -10.17
N ARG A 380 2.16 -3.01 -11.25
CA ARG A 380 0.97 -2.45 -11.93
C ARG A 380 0.11 -3.53 -12.55
N MET A 381 0.75 -4.48 -13.23
CA MET A 381 0.06 -5.65 -13.79
C MET A 381 -0.65 -6.45 -12.70
N VAL A 382 0.05 -6.74 -11.60
CA VAL A 382 -0.53 -7.50 -10.48
C VAL A 382 -1.73 -6.77 -9.90
N THR A 383 -1.59 -5.47 -9.60
CA THR A 383 -2.67 -4.63 -9.03
C THR A 383 -3.93 -4.68 -9.91
N ASN A 384 -3.76 -4.50 -11.22
CA ASN A 384 -4.87 -4.58 -12.17
C ASN A 384 -5.52 -5.97 -12.18
N ALA A 385 -4.71 -7.02 -12.34
CA ALA A 385 -5.22 -8.39 -12.44
C ALA A 385 -5.95 -8.85 -11.17
N VAL A 386 -5.47 -8.47 -9.98
CA VAL A 386 -6.13 -8.84 -8.72
C VAL A 386 -7.39 -8.02 -8.47
N CYS A 387 -7.41 -6.73 -8.85
CA CYS A 387 -8.61 -5.90 -8.74
C CYS A 387 -9.71 -6.34 -9.71
N GLU A 388 -9.35 -6.82 -10.90
CA GLU A 388 -10.30 -7.45 -11.83
C GLU A 388 -10.86 -8.77 -11.27
N ALA A 389 -10.01 -9.57 -10.61
CA ALA A 389 -10.40 -10.88 -10.08
C ALA A 389 -11.15 -10.80 -8.72
N ARG A 390 -10.93 -9.73 -7.94
CA ARG A 390 -11.49 -9.54 -6.59
C ARG A 390 -12.02 -8.12 -6.43
N ALA A 391 -13.35 -7.99 -6.50
CA ALA A 391 -14.04 -6.71 -6.34
C ALA A 391 -13.66 -5.99 -5.03
N THR A 392 -13.48 -6.73 -3.91
CA THR A 392 -13.07 -6.13 -2.64
C THR A 392 -11.74 -5.38 -2.73
N LEU A 393 -10.75 -5.91 -3.45
CA LEU A 393 -9.47 -5.22 -3.64
C LEU A 393 -9.61 -3.95 -4.48
N ARG A 394 -10.50 -3.95 -5.48
CA ARG A 394 -10.84 -2.74 -6.25
C ARG A 394 -11.52 -1.69 -5.37
N ILE A 395 -12.46 -2.09 -4.51
CA ILE A 395 -13.14 -1.19 -3.56
C ILE A 395 -12.13 -0.56 -2.59
N ILE A 396 -11.23 -1.37 -2.02
CA ILE A 396 -10.17 -0.87 -1.13
C ILE A 396 -9.29 0.15 -1.86
N LEU A 397 -8.91 -0.15 -3.11
CA LEU A 397 -8.08 0.74 -3.91
C LEU A 397 -8.77 2.10 -4.13
N ASP A 398 -10.03 2.11 -4.59
CA ASP A 398 -10.77 3.36 -4.77
C ASP A 398 -10.93 4.15 -3.45
N LEU A 399 -11.15 3.48 -2.32
CA LEU A 399 -11.24 4.12 -1.00
C LEU A 399 -9.89 4.69 -0.53
N TYR A 400 -8.80 3.99 -0.83
CA TYR A 400 -7.45 4.45 -0.54
C TYR A 400 -7.10 5.68 -1.39
N GLU A 401 -7.35 5.63 -2.71
CA GLU A 401 -7.17 6.75 -3.62
C GLU A 401 -8.00 7.96 -3.19
N ALA A 402 -9.28 7.74 -2.82
CA ALA A 402 -10.13 8.79 -2.27
C ALA A 402 -9.51 9.45 -1.03
N ALA A 403 -8.98 8.65 -0.10
CA ALA A 403 -8.35 9.16 1.12
C ALA A 403 -7.07 9.96 0.85
N GLU A 404 -6.23 9.47 -0.06
CA GLU A 404 -4.99 10.14 -0.50
C GLU A 404 -5.29 11.45 -1.24
N ASP A 405 -6.35 11.47 -2.04
CA ASP A 405 -6.81 12.68 -2.75
C ASP A 405 -7.43 13.73 -1.81
N GLY A 406 -7.65 13.37 -0.54
CA GLY A 406 -8.09 14.29 0.51
C GLY A 406 -9.56 14.15 0.90
N ILE A 407 -10.24 13.07 0.50
CA ILE A 407 -11.54 12.68 1.05
C ILE A 407 -11.35 12.15 2.47
N VAL A 408 -12.13 12.68 3.41
CA VAL A 408 -12.22 12.20 4.79
C VAL A 408 -13.43 11.28 4.88
N LEU A 409 -13.16 9.99 5.01
CA LEU A 409 -14.17 8.95 5.18
C LEU A 409 -14.94 9.15 6.50
N SER A 410 -16.23 8.83 6.49
CA SER A 410 -17.04 8.79 7.73
C SER A 410 -16.64 7.62 8.62
N GLU A 411 -16.99 7.64 9.91
CA GLU A 411 -16.65 6.56 10.85
C GLU A 411 -17.17 5.18 10.38
N SER A 412 -18.34 5.14 9.75
CA SER A 412 -18.88 3.89 9.17
C SER A 412 -18.03 3.34 8.03
N TRP A 413 -17.42 4.21 7.21
CA TRP A 413 -16.51 3.82 6.15
C TRP A 413 -15.14 3.41 6.72
N LYS A 414 -14.62 4.17 7.69
CA LYS A 414 -13.33 3.88 8.33
C LYS A 414 -13.29 2.49 8.95
N ALA A 415 -14.32 2.09 9.69
CA ALA A 415 -14.34 0.77 10.33
C ALA A 415 -14.28 -0.36 9.29
N ARG A 416 -15.12 -0.29 8.24
CA ARG A 416 -15.16 -1.30 7.17
C ARG A 416 -13.85 -1.34 6.38
N PHE A 417 -13.30 -0.17 6.08
CA PHE A 417 -12.03 -0.04 5.39
C PHE A 417 -10.88 -0.60 6.24
N ALA A 418 -10.86 -0.32 7.55
CA ALA A 418 -9.85 -0.83 8.47
C ALA A 418 -9.86 -2.36 8.55
N ASP A 419 -11.04 -2.99 8.68
CA ASP A 419 -11.17 -4.45 8.72
C ASP A 419 -10.65 -5.08 7.42
N ALA A 420 -10.98 -4.48 6.27
CA ALA A 420 -10.53 -4.94 4.96
C ALA A 420 -9.02 -4.75 4.76
N MET A 421 -8.47 -3.61 5.20
CA MET A 421 -7.05 -3.33 5.18
C MET A 421 -6.28 -4.32 6.05
N GLN A 422 -6.75 -4.59 7.27
CA GLN A 422 -6.14 -5.57 8.17
C GLN A 422 -6.14 -6.98 7.57
N TYR A 423 -7.19 -7.35 6.84
CA TYR A 423 -7.30 -8.66 6.22
C TYR A 423 -6.40 -8.81 4.97
N TYR A 424 -6.46 -7.88 4.03
CA TYR A 424 -5.75 -7.98 2.74
C TYR A 424 -4.30 -7.53 2.79
N PHE A 425 -3.91 -6.72 3.78
CA PHE A 425 -2.55 -6.20 3.94
C PHE A 425 -1.96 -6.60 5.30
N PRO A 426 -1.94 -7.89 5.66
CA PRO A 426 -1.49 -8.34 6.98
C PRO A 426 0.02 -8.23 7.17
N PHE A 427 0.78 -7.87 6.12
CA PHE A 427 2.22 -7.61 6.25
C PHE A 427 2.55 -6.11 6.34
N ASP A 428 1.55 -5.24 6.54
CA ASP A 428 1.85 -3.84 6.77
C ASP A 428 2.61 -3.70 8.09
N GLY A 429 3.73 -2.99 8.06
CA GLY A 429 4.68 -2.93 9.18
C GLY A 429 5.50 -4.21 9.44
N VAL A 430 5.35 -5.29 8.66
CA VAL A 430 6.14 -6.53 8.80
C VAL A 430 7.50 -6.46 8.11
N LEU A 431 7.57 -5.74 6.98
CA LEU A 431 8.82 -5.51 6.25
C LEU A 431 9.53 -4.26 6.82
N GLN A 432 10.86 -4.29 6.94
CA GLN A 432 11.59 -3.05 7.24
C GLN A 432 11.34 -2.07 6.09
N ALA A 433 11.18 -0.79 6.42
CA ALA A 433 10.98 0.25 5.41
C ALA A 433 12.23 0.34 4.52
N HIS A 434 12.21 -0.42 3.43
CA HIS A 434 13.10 -0.29 2.32
C HIS A 434 12.27 0.11 1.10
N VAL A 435 12.90 0.82 0.18
CA VAL A 435 12.32 1.19 -1.12
C VAL A 435 12.29 -0.08 -1.98
N SER A 436 11.41 -1.03 -1.64
CA SER A 436 11.22 -2.33 -2.31
C SER A 436 10.87 -2.17 -3.79
N ALA A 437 10.23 -1.06 -4.11
CA ALA A 437 9.78 -0.72 -5.45
C ALA A 437 10.90 -0.54 -6.49
N ASN A 438 11.98 0.16 -6.13
CA ASN A 438 12.90 0.74 -7.13
C ASN A 438 14.39 0.65 -6.82
N MET A 439 14.80 -0.02 -5.74
CA MET A 439 16.20 -0.46 -5.60
C MET A 439 16.46 -1.81 -6.29
N ARG A 440 15.78 -2.07 -7.42
CA ARG A 440 16.20 -3.08 -8.42
C ARG A 440 17.44 -2.64 -9.20
N ARG A 441 18.30 -1.81 -8.59
CA ARG A 441 19.69 -1.68 -9.04
C ARG A 441 20.27 -3.07 -8.89
N GLU A 442 20.78 -3.63 -9.98
CA GLU A 442 21.48 -4.90 -9.94
C GLU A 442 22.35 -4.93 -8.68
N VAL A 443 22.26 -6.01 -7.90
CA VAL A 443 23.27 -6.25 -6.87
C VAL A 443 24.55 -6.52 -7.65
N THR A 444 25.23 -5.45 -8.05
CA THR A 444 26.49 -5.51 -8.77
C THR A 444 27.47 -6.17 -7.81
N PRO A 445 28.10 -7.28 -8.18
CA PRO A 445 29.16 -7.85 -7.36
C PRO A 445 30.27 -6.80 -7.25
N GLY A 446 30.49 -6.21 -6.07
CA GLY A 446 31.70 -5.44 -5.81
C GLY A 446 31.58 -4.03 -5.23
N GLN A 447 30.45 -3.56 -4.72
CA GLN A 447 30.46 -2.37 -3.85
C GLN A 447 30.48 -2.77 -2.38
N ALA A 448 31.69 -3.09 -1.90
CA ALA A 448 32.00 -3.05 -0.48
C ALA A 448 31.56 -1.69 0.06
N ARG A 449 30.76 -1.70 1.13
CA ARG A 449 30.52 -0.50 1.94
C ARG A 449 31.88 0.03 2.37
N THR A 450 32.30 1.17 1.82
CA THR A 450 33.41 1.91 2.39
C THR A 450 33.04 2.26 3.82
N ARG A 451 33.87 1.80 4.77
CA ARG A 451 33.81 2.21 6.18
C ARG A 451 33.84 3.74 6.24
N PRO A 452 33.18 4.37 7.23
CA PRO A 452 33.39 5.78 7.47
C PRO A 452 34.84 5.97 7.90
N GLU A 453 35.59 6.71 7.08
CA GLU A 453 36.95 7.11 7.38
C GLU A 453 36.98 7.90 8.69
N THR A 454 37.89 7.46 9.54
CA THR A 454 38.34 8.11 10.75
C THR A 454 38.72 9.57 10.50
N ARG A 455 38.33 10.46 11.43
CA ARG A 455 38.78 11.85 11.52
C ARG A 455 40.30 11.99 11.26
N PRO A 456 40.74 13.04 10.54
CA PRO A 456 42.15 13.38 10.49
C PRO A 456 42.59 14.03 11.82
N PRO A 457 43.87 13.93 12.18
CA PRO A 457 44.42 14.61 13.35
C PRO A 457 44.78 16.06 12.98
N VAL A 458 44.27 17.03 13.75
CA VAL A 458 45.01 18.12 14.43
C VAL A 458 44.12 18.59 15.58
#